data_AF-A0A183HPF4-F1
#
_entry.id   AF-A0A183HPF4-F1
#
_cell.length_a   1.000
_cell.length_b   1.000
_cell.length_c   1.000
_cell.angle_alpha   90.00
_cell.angle_beta   90.00
_cell.angle_gamma   90.00
#
_symmetry.space_group_name_H-M   'P 1'
#
loop_
_entity.id
_entity.type
_entity.pdbx_description
1 polymer ?
#
loop_
_entity_poly.entity_id
_entity_poly.type
_entity_poly.pdbx_seq_one_letter_code
_entity_poly.pdbx_strand_id
1 'polypeptide(L)'
;MTRREQKRATKQLNKIAQILSEDEKLELERAQNDVLKESVRFQELETERWLETLRESRSVLRERFPYVYDASIESEHTFITVDGLKRCLPINSTHTIRETYEEVYVPAGDRSQIKGVHQINIENFDEV
;
A
#
# COMPACT_ATOMS: atom_id res chain seq x y z
N MET A 1 -6.75 -9.68 -19.18
CA MET A 1 -6.44 -9.63 -20.63
C MET A 1 -5.97 -10.99 -21.10
N THR A 2 -6.45 -11.46 -22.25
CA THR A 2 -5.98 -12.74 -22.81
C THR A 2 -4.65 -12.56 -23.54
N ARG A 3 -3.80 -13.60 -23.56
CA ARG A 3 -2.48 -13.58 -24.25
C ARG A 3 -2.56 -13.17 -25.73
N ARG A 4 -3.71 -13.42 -26.38
CA ARG A 4 -3.98 -13.06 -27.78
C ARG A 4 -4.24 -11.57 -27.95
N GLU A 5 -4.98 -10.96 -27.02
CA GLU A 5 -5.23 -9.51 -26.99
C GLU A 5 -3.94 -8.74 -26.71
N GLN A 6 -3.14 -9.22 -25.76
CA GLN A 6 -1.85 -8.60 -25.43
C GLN A 6 -0.92 -8.57 -26.65
N LYS A 7 -0.77 -9.69 -27.38
CA LYS A 7 0.01 -9.73 -28.64
C LYS A 7 -0.52 -8.79 -29.72
N ARG A 8 -1.85 -8.60 -29.82
CA ARG A 8 -2.44 -7.66 -30.78
C ARG A 8 -2.14 -6.22 -30.37
N ALA A 9 -2.28 -5.89 -29.09
CA ALA A 9 -1.96 -4.57 -28.55
C ALA A 9 -0.47 -4.22 -28.77
N THR A 10 0.45 -5.13 -28.45
CA THR A 10 1.90 -4.90 -28.68
C THR A 10 2.22 -4.68 -30.15
N LYS A 11 1.59 -5.41 -31.07
CA LYS A 11 1.79 -5.19 -32.52
C LYS A 11 1.31 -3.81 -32.98
N GLN A 12 0.15 -3.35 -32.48
CA GLN A 12 -0.37 -2.03 -32.81
C GLN A 12 0.53 -0.93 -32.24
N LEU A 13 0.99 -1.07 -31.00
CA LEU A 13 1.94 -0.14 -30.38
C LEU A 13 3.27 -0.08 -31.14
N ASN A 14 3.82 -1.22 -31.54
CA ASN A 14 5.06 -1.26 -32.33
C ASN A 14 4.87 -0.60 -33.71
N LYS A 15 3.71 -0.78 -34.35
CA LYS A 15 3.40 -0.12 -35.61
C LYS A 15 3.33 1.40 -35.45
N ILE A 16 2.70 1.88 -34.39
CA ILE A 16 2.63 3.32 -34.07
C ILE A 16 4.04 3.86 -33.82
N ALA A 17 4.84 3.19 -33.00
CA ALA A 17 6.20 3.62 -32.67
C ALA A 17 7.14 3.70 -33.90
N GLN A 18 6.92 2.87 -34.92
CA GLN A 18 7.68 2.92 -36.18
C GLN A 18 7.28 4.06 -37.11
N ILE A 19 6.07 4.62 -36.94
CA ILE A 19 5.56 5.72 -37.77
C ILE A 19 6.00 7.08 -37.23
N LEU A 20 6.29 7.16 -35.92
CA LEU A 20 6.74 8.40 -35.28
C LEU A 20 8.12 8.83 -35.78
N SER A 21 8.26 10.12 -36.05
CA SER A 21 9.55 10.78 -36.26
C SER A 21 10.38 10.79 -34.97
N GLU A 22 11.69 11.06 -35.08
CA GLU A 22 12.57 11.13 -33.90
C GLU A 22 12.15 12.23 -32.92
N ASP A 23 11.66 13.37 -33.43
CA ASP A 23 11.15 14.46 -32.61
C ASP A 23 9.89 14.05 -31.83
N GLU A 24 8.94 13.38 -32.49
CA GLU A 24 7.71 12.90 -31.84
C GLU A 24 8.00 11.80 -30.81
N LYS A 25 8.99 10.93 -31.06
CA LYS A 25 9.44 9.94 -30.06
C LYS A 25 10.03 10.61 -28.83
N LEU A 26 10.86 11.63 -29.04
CA LEU A 26 11.47 12.39 -27.95
C LEU A 26 10.42 13.13 -27.13
N GLU A 27 9.40 13.70 -27.77
CA GLU A 27 8.26 14.33 -27.10
C GLU A 27 7.45 13.31 -26.28
N LEU A 28 7.20 12.11 -26.85
CA LEU A 28 6.50 11.03 -26.16
C LEU A 28 7.27 10.54 -24.92
N GLU A 29 8.59 10.41 -25.01
CA GLU A 29 9.45 10.02 -23.88
C GLU A 29 9.45 11.08 -22.77
N ARG A 30 9.45 12.37 -23.14
CA ARG A 30 9.29 13.47 -22.17
C ARG A 30 7.93 13.42 -21.49
N ALA A 31 6.86 13.27 -22.26
CA ALA A 31 5.50 13.16 -21.71
C ALA A 31 5.36 11.96 -20.75
N GLN A 32 5.95 10.80 -21.10
CA GLN A 32 5.97 9.63 -20.22
C GLN A 32 6.72 9.91 -18.92
N ASN A 33 7.89 10.54 -19.00
CA ASN A 33 8.68 10.91 -17.82
C ASN A 33 7.96 11.94 -16.95
N ASP A 34 7.27 12.91 -17.55
CA ASP A 34 6.51 13.91 -16.81
C ASP A 34 5.33 13.29 -16.08
N VAL A 35 4.59 12.38 -16.73
CA VAL A 35 3.53 11.59 -16.07
C VAL A 35 4.08 10.75 -14.92
N LEU A 36 5.25 10.12 -15.11
CA LEU A 36 5.88 9.32 -14.06
C LEU A 36 6.25 10.21 -12.87
N LYS A 37 6.88 11.36 -13.10
CA LYS A 37 7.23 12.33 -12.05
C LYS A 37 6.00 12.87 -11.31
N GLU A 38 4.95 13.22 -12.05
CA GLU A 38 3.69 13.68 -11.47
C GLU A 38 3.06 12.61 -10.58
N SER A 39 3.11 11.33 -11.00
CA SER A 39 2.57 10.21 -10.22
C SER A 39 3.34 9.99 -8.91
N VAL A 40 4.67 10.07 -8.94
CA VAL A 40 5.52 9.99 -7.74
C VAL A 40 5.18 11.14 -6.79
N ARG A 41 5.10 12.37 -7.32
CA ARG A 41 4.78 13.56 -6.53
C ARG A 41 3.39 13.46 -5.89
N PHE A 42 2.40 12.96 -6.63
CA PHE A 42 1.05 12.77 -6.11
C PHE A 42 1.04 11.78 -4.94
N GLN A 43 1.78 10.66 -5.08
CA GLN A 43 1.92 9.66 -4.03
C GLN A 43 2.63 10.20 -2.79
N GLU A 44 3.67 11.03 -2.97
CA GLU A 44 4.34 11.73 -1.87
C GLU A 44 3.37 12.65 -1.10
N LEU A 45 2.62 13.50 -1.82
CA LEU A 45 1.62 14.39 -1.22
C LEU A 45 0.50 13.62 -0.50
N GLU A 46 0.10 12.47 -1.05
CA GLU A 46 -0.87 11.58 -0.40
C GLU A 46 -0.34 11.04 0.92
N THR A 47 0.92 10.61 0.92
CA THR A 47 1.60 10.11 2.12
C THR A 47 1.68 11.20 3.19
N GLU A 48 2.10 12.41 2.82
CA GLU A 48 2.24 13.53 3.77
C GLU A 48 0.89 13.91 4.40
N ARG A 49 -0.17 14.00 3.59
CA ARG A 49 -1.53 14.25 4.10
C ARG A 49 -1.98 13.16 5.08
N TRP A 50 -1.64 11.90 4.79
CA TRP A 50 -1.96 10.78 5.65
C TRP A 50 -1.17 10.83 6.97
N LEU A 51 0.13 11.14 6.90
CA LEU A 51 0.98 11.35 8.08
C LEU A 51 0.47 12.49 8.98
N GLU A 52 0.00 13.57 8.38
CA GLU A 52 -0.60 14.69 9.13
C GLU A 52 -1.89 14.25 9.84
N THR A 53 -2.74 13.47 9.15
CA THR A 53 -3.95 12.88 9.74
C THR A 53 -3.62 11.97 10.95
N LEU A 54 -2.54 11.19 10.85
CA LEU A 54 -2.04 10.36 11.96
C LEU A 54 -1.51 11.18 13.13
N ARG A 55 -0.96 12.37 12.89
CA ARG A 55 -0.48 13.26 13.97
C ARG A 55 -1.64 13.89 14.71
N GLU A 56 -2.64 14.37 13.97
CA GLU A 56 -3.82 15.03 14.55
C GLU A 56 -4.66 14.07 15.41
N SER A 57 -4.77 12.81 14.98
CA SER A 57 -5.53 11.76 15.67
C SER A 57 -4.90 11.22 16.96
N ARG A 58 -3.59 11.41 17.18
CA ARG A 58 -2.89 10.97 18.41
C ARG A 58 -3.33 11.68 19.69
N SER A 59 -4.03 12.80 19.57
CA SER A 59 -4.51 13.58 20.72
C SER A 59 -5.73 12.98 21.42
N VAL A 60 -6.39 11.99 20.80
CA VAL A 60 -7.61 11.36 21.32
C VAL A 60 -7.28 9.95 21.82
N LEU A 61 -7.55 9.68 23.11
CA LEU A 61 -7.54 8.31 23.65
C LEU A 61 -8.63 7.49 22.94
N ARG A 62 -8.26 6.75 21.90
CA ARG A 62 -9.13 5.82 21.18
C ARG A 62 -9.10 4.45 21.81
N GLU A 63 -10.25 3.78 21.80
CA GLU A 63 -10.36 2.38 22.16
C GLU A 63 -9.55 1.53 21.19
N ARG A 64 -8.73 0.61 21.73
CA ARG A 64 -7.94 -0.32 20.94
C ARG A 64 -8.76 -1.58 20.68
N PHE A 65 -9.08 -1.85 19.42
CA PHE A 65 -9.78 -3.07 19.04
C PHE A 65 -8.83 -4.27 19.01
N PRO A 66 -9.22 -5.41 19.61
CA PRO A 66 -8.43 -6.63 19.53
C PRO A 66 -8.22 -7.06 18.08
N TYR A 67 -6.99 -7.49 17.73
CA TYR A 67 -6.64 -8.05 16.42
C TYR A 67 -6.74 -7.10 15.22
N VAL A 68 -6.96 -5.81 15.45
CA VAL A 68 -6.98 -4.79 14.40
C VAL A 68 -5.75 -3.91 14.53
N TYR A 69 -4.97 -3.81 13.45
CA TYR A 69 -3.91 -2.81 13.37
C TYR A 69 -4.53 -1.45 13.03
N ASP A 70 -4.34 -0.48 13.92
CA ASP A 70 -4.75 0.90 13.70
C ASP A 70 -3.51 1.80 13.77
N ALA A 71 -3.09 2.32 12.62
CA ALA A 71 -1.92 3.18 12.55
C ALA A 71 -2.11 4.52 13.30
N SER A 72 -3.35 4.96 13.58
CA SER A 72 -3.61 6.24 14.27
C SER A 72 -3.24 6.23 15.75
N ILE A 73 -3.18 5.03 16.35
CA ILE A 73 -2.92 4.83 17.78
C ILE A 73 -1.50 4.33 18.08
N GLU A 74 -0.75 3.92 17.05
CA GLU A 74 0.63 3.46 17.19
C GLU A 74 1.61 4.64 17.20
N SER A 75 2.67 4.54 18.01
CA SER A 75 3.69 5.58 18.09
C SER A 75 4.64 5.54 16.89
N GLU A 76 4.94 4.34 16.41
CA GLU A 76 5.94 4.08 15.36
C GLU A 76 5.38 3.16 14.29
N HIS A 77 5.83 3.36 13.04
CA HIS A 77 5.35 2.62 11.88
C HIS A 77 6.48 2.37 10.88
N THR A 78 6.28 1.37 10.03
CA THR A 78 7.14 1.10 8.88
C THR A 78 6.35 1.33 7.60
N PHE A 79 6.88 2.14 6.69
CA PHE A 79 6.32 2.33 5.35
C PHE A 79 7.02 1.40 4.36
N ILE A 80 6.24 0.59 3.64
CA ILE A 80 6.74 -0.28 2.58
C ILE A 80 5.97 -0.01 1.29
N THR A 81 6.56 -0.32 0.14
CA THR A 81 5.89 -0.17 -1.16
C THR A 81 5.62 -1.56 -1.73
N VAL A 82 4.34 -1.91 -1.88
CA VAL A 82 3.88 -3.21 -2.41
C VAL A 82 2.97 -2.93 -3.59
N ASP A 83 3.21 -3.57 -4.75
CA ASP A 83 2.48 -3.31 -5.99
C ASP A 83 2.48 -1.83 -6.42
N GLY A 84 3.56 -1.10 -6.13
CA GLY A 84 3.68 0.34 -6.41
C GLY A 84 2.86 1.23 -5.46
N LEU A 85 2.16 0.66 -4.49
CA LEU A 85 1.40 1.40 -3.48
C LEU A 85 2.16 1.42 -2.15
N LYS A 86 2.34 2.62 -1.60
CA LYS A 86 2.89 2.79 -0.26
C LYS A 86 1.87 2.33 0.78
N ARG A 87 2.28 1.43 1.67
CA ARG A 87 1.50 0.87 2.78
C ARG A 87 2.16 1.24 4.10
N CYS A 88 1.36 1.48 5.12
CA CYS A 88 1.83 1.71 6.48
C CYS A 88 1.53 0.46 7.32
N LEU A 89 2.56 -0.08 7.96
CA LEU A 89 2.53 -1.31 8.73
C LEU A 89 3.12 -1.10 10.12
N PRO A 90 2.87 -2.03 11.07
CA PRO A 90 3.51 -2.00 12.38
C PRO A 90 5.03 -1.84 12.27
N ILE A 91 5.63 -1.21 13.28
CA ILE A 91 7.09 -1.15 13.38
C ILE A 91 7.70 -2.56 13.31
N ASN A 92 8.88 -2.67 12.71
CA ASN A 92 9.63 -3.91 12.48
C ASN A 92 9.01 -4.83 11.42
N SER A 93 8.03 -4.33 10.65
CA SER A 93 7.62 -5.00 9.43
C SER A 93 8.77 -4.97 8.42
N THR A 94 8.94 -6.04 7.64
CA THR A 94 9.97 -6.12 6.61
C THR A 94 9.37 -6.45 5.26
N HIS A 95 10.06 -6.01 4.20
CA HIS A 95 9.67 -6.25 2.82
C HIS A 95 10.88 -6.76 2.05
N THR A 96 10.73 -7.91 1.41
CA THR A 96 11.78 -8.54 0.60
C THR A 96 11.21 -8.91 -0.76
N ILE A 97 11.82 -8.39 -1.81
CA ILE A 97 11.45 -8.71 -3.19
C ILE A 97 12.21 -9.97 -3.61
N ARG A 98 11.49 -11.01 -4.02
CA ARG A 98 12.04 -12.23 -4.60
C ARG A 98 11.79 -12.26 -6.10
N GLU A 99 12.35 -13.26 -6.78
CA GLU A 99 12.24 -13.39 -8.23
C GLU A 99 10.79 -13.60 -8.71
N THR A 100 9.96 -14.30 -7.93
CA THR A 100 8.60 -14.69 -8.32
C THR A 100 7.50 -14.16 -7.41
N TYR A 101 7.85 -13.50 -6.31
CA TYR A 101 6.89 -12.95 -5.35
C TYR A 101 7.54 -11.89 -4.46
N GLU A 102 6.71 -11.20 -3.70
CA GLU A 102 7.14 -10.29 -2.64
C GLU A 102 6.79 -10.89 -1.28
N GLU A 103 7.76 -10.85 -0.36
CA GLU A 103 7.62 -11.28 1.03
C GLU A 103 7.39 -10.05 1.89
N VAL A 104 6.25 -9.98 2.58
CA VAL A 104 5.97 -8.96 3.59
C VAL A 104 5.79 -9.66 4.93
N TYR A 105 6.71 -9.42 5.86
CA TYR A 105 6.59 -9.89 7.23
C TYR A 105 5.99 -8.80 8.10
N VAL A 106 4.92 -9.15 8.82
CA VAL A 106 4.28 -8.28 9.81
C VAL A 106 4.45 -8.94 11.18
N PRO A 107 5.08 -8.28 12.16
CA PRO A 107 5.27 -8.85 13.48
C PRO A 107 3.94 -9.04 14.20
N ALA A 108 3.91 -9.99 15.13
CA ALA A 108 2.75 -10.16 16.00
C ALA A 108 2.51 -8.90 16.85
N GLY A 109 1.25 -8.46 16.91
CA GLY A 109 0.86 -7.33 17.75
C GLY A 109 1.07 -7.65 19.24
N ASP A 110 1.42 -6.62 20.02
CA ASP A 110 1.57 -6.72 21.46
C ASP A 110 0.20 -6.94 22.13
N ARG A 111 -0.05 -8.20 22.52
CA ARG A 111 -1.31 -8.61 23.15
C ARG A 111 -1.52 -8.02 24.53
N SER A 112 -0.47 -7.52 25.19
CA SER A 112 -0.59 -6.90 26.52
C SER A 112 -1.40 -5.59 26.49
N GLN A 113 -1.55 -4.99 25.31
CA GLN A 113 -2.28 -3.75 25.09
C GLN A 113 -3.78 -3.98 24.85
N ILE A 114 -4.19 -5.23 24.60
CA ILE A 114 -5.60 -5.60 24.42
C ILE A 114 -6.25 -5.67 25.80
N LYS A 115 -6.95 -4.60 26.19
CA LYS A 115 -7.74 -4.54 27.42
C LYS A 115 -9.21 -4.73 27.08
N GLY A 116 -9.92 -5.55 27.85
CA GLY A 116 -11.38 -5.72 27.69
C GLY A 116 -11.84 -6.97 26.94
N VAL A 117 -10.93 -7.87 26.53
CA VAL A 117 -11.33 -9.22 26.07
C VAL A 117 -11.58 -10.09 27.28
N HIS A 118 -12.84 -10.24 27.66
CA HIS A 118 -13.26 -11.24 28.63
C HIS A 118 -13.55 -12.54 27.88
N GLN A 119 -12.76 -13.59 28.14
CA GLN A 119 -13.12 -14.92 27.69
C GLN A 119 -14.39 -15.35 28.44
N ILE A 120 -15.46 -15.59 27.70
CA ILE A 120 -16.72 -16.10 28.24
C ILE A 120 -16.75 -17.60 27.95
N ASN A 121 -16.91 -18.42 28.99
CA ASN A 121 -17.10 -19.85 28.81
C ASN A 121 -18.39 -20.12 28.05
N ILE A 122 -18.38 -21.13 27.18
CA ILE A 122 -19.57 -21.54 26.40
C ILE A 122 -20.75 -21.85 27.35
N GLU A 123 -20.45 -22.41 28.53
CA GLU A 123 -21.42 -22.71 29.60
C GLU A 123 -22.16 -21.48 30.14
N ASN A 124 -21.62 -20.28 29.95
CA ASN A 124 -22.25 -19.03 30.39
C ASN A 124 -23.12 -18.40 29.30
N PHE A 125 -23.26 -19.01 28.14
CA PHE A 125 -24.21 -18.59 27.11
C PHE A 125 -25.56 -19.25 27.38
N ASP A 126 -26.65 -18.49 27.19
CA ASP A 126 -28.00 -19.05 27.27
C ASP A 126 -28.15 -20.20 26.25
N GLU A 127 -28.67 -21.34 26.70
CA GLU A 127 -29.05 -22.44 25.80
C GLU A 127 -30.22 -21.96 24.93
N VAL A 128 -29.98 -21.84 23.62
CA VAL A 128 -31.01 -21.47 22.62
C VAL A 128 -31.90 -22.66 22.29
#